data_AF-A0A9Q6ENK1-F1
#
_entry.id   AF-A0A9Q6ENK1-F1
#
_cell.length_a   1.000
_cell.length_b   1.000
_cell.length_c   1.000
_cell.angle_alpha   90.00
_cell.angle_beta   90.00
_cell.angle_gamma   90.00
#
_symmetry.space_group_name_H-M   'P 1'
#
loop_
_entity.id
_entity.type
_entity.pdbx_description
1 polymer ?
#
loop_
_entity_poly.entity_id
_entity_poly.type
_entity_poly.pdbx_seq_one_letter_code
_entity_poly.pdbx_strand_id
1 'polypeptide(L)' 'MDLQTIKERIAVVQSKRDYLLSLLEQPNLGTLRIDVNQALEELDELIDEFRRTVPEAEI' A
#
# COMPACT_ATOMS: atom_id res chain seq x y z
N MET A 1 18.59 5.44 8.61
CA MET A 1 18.17 4.86 7.32
C MET A 1 18.35 5.93 6.27
N ASP A 2 18.96 5.60 5.15
CA ASP A 2 19.07 6.51 4.00
C ASP A 2 17.77 6.50 3.17
N LEU A 3 17.64 7.50 2.29
CA LEU A 3 16.46 7.69 1.45
C LEU A 3 16.21 6.52 0.50
N GLN A 4 17.25 5.85 0.00
CA GLN A 4 17.11 4.71 -0.91
C GLN A 4 16.52 3.50 -0.18
N THR A 5 16.97 3.20 1.04
CA THR A 5 16.36 2.15 1.87
C THR A 5 14.87 2.43 2.13
N ILE A 6 14.49 3.71 2.30
CA ILE A 6 13.08 4.07 2.51
C ILE A 6 12.28 3.87 1.21
N LYS A 7 12.79 4.28 0.05
CA LYS A 7 12.16 4.04 -1.27
C LYS A 7 11.92 2.55 -1.51
N GLU A 8 12.91 1.71 -1.24
CA GLU A 8 12.78 0.24 -1.38
C GLU A 8 11.70 -0.33 -0.47
N ARG A 9 11.59 0.15 0.77
CA ARG A 9 10.50 -0.26 1.67
C ARG A 9 9.13 0.19 1.18
N ILE A 10 9.02 1.39 0.62
CA ILE A 10 7.75 1.84 0.04
C ILE A 10 7.38 1.03 -1.20
N ALA A 11 8.34 0.63 -2.03
CA ALA A 11 8.05 -0.29 -3.14
C ALA A 11 7.48 -1.63 -2.65
N VAL A 12 7.98 -2.17 -1.53
CA VAL A 12 7.38 -3.35 -0.89
C VAL A 12 5.96 -3.08 -0.42
N VAL A 13 5.69 -1.92 0.18
CA VAL A 13 4.33 -1.52 0.60
C VAL A 13 3.37 -1.43 -0.60
N GLN A 14 3.81 -0.84 -1.71
CA GLN A 14 3.03 -0.77 -2.95
C GLN A 14 2.72 -2.18 -3.50
N SER A 15 3.70 -3.09 -3.54
CA SER A 15 3.44 -4.46 -3.99
C SER A 15 2.40 -5.20 -3.13
N LYS A 16 2.35 -4.92 -1.82
CA LYS A 16 1.34 -5.48 -0.92
C LYS A 16 -0.04 -4.90 -1.20
N ARG A 17 -0.12 -3.62 -1.51
CA ARG A 17 -1.35 -2.96 -1.95
C ARG A 17 -1.88 -3.61 -3.23
N ASP A 18 -1.02 -3.82 -4.24
CA ASP A 18 -1.42 -4.47 -5.49
C ASP A 18 -1.93 -5.89 -5.26
N TYR A 19 -1.29 -6.64 -4.35
CA TYR A 19 -1.77 -7.95 -3.94
C TYR A 19 -3.17 -7.87 -3.30
N LEU A 20 -3.41 -6.93 -2.38
CA LEU A 20 -4.73 -6.75 -1.76
C LEU A 20 -5.81 -6.35 -2.78
N LEU A 21 -5.47 -5.52 -3.77
CA LEU A 21 -6.37 -5.22 -4.89
C LEU A 21 -6.72 -6.49 -5.68
N SER A 22 -5.74 -7.35 -5.96
CA SER A 22 -6.00 -8.63 -6.64
C SER A 22 -6.91 -9.58 -5.82
N LEU A 23 -6.88 -9.47 -4.49
CA LEU A 23 -7.81 -10.22 -3.64
C LEU A 23 -9.25 -9.70 -3.79
N LEU A 24 -9.46 -8.39 -3.96
CA LEU A 24 -10.81 -7.84 -4.15
C LEU A 24 -11.50 -8.32 -5.43
N GLU A 25 -10.73 -8.76 -6.43
CA GLU A 25 -11.25 -9.35 -7.67
C GLU A 25 -11.75 -10.79 -7.45
N GLN A 26 -11.36 -11.46 -6.35
CA GLN A 26 -11.78 -12.82 -6.07
C GLN A 26 -13.21 -12.85 -5.50
N PRO A 27 -14.12 -13.65 -6.08
CA PRO A 27 -15.53 -13.65 -5.70
C PRO A 27 -15.81 -14.28 -4.32
N ASN A 28 -14.82 -14.96 -3.72
CA ASN A 28 -14.96 -15.79 -2.53
C ASN A 28 -14.30 -15.22 -1.26
N LEU A 29 -14.04 -13.92 -1.20
CA LEU A 29 -13.45 -13.28 -0.01
C LEU A 29 -14.36 -13.31 1.23
N GLY A 30 -15.68 -13.34 1.04
CA GLY A 30 -16.63 -13.33 2.15
C GLY A 30 -16.39 -12.15 3.11
N THR A 31 -16.23 -12.42 4.40
CA THR A 31 -16.01 -11.41 5.44
C THR A 31 -14.65 -10.72 5.33
N LEU A 32 -13.62 -11.38 4.77
CA LEU A 32 -12.30 -10.80 4.58
C LEU A 32 -12.33 -9.58 3.65
N ARG A 33 -13.38 -9.42 2.85
CA ARG A 33 -13.56 -8.25 1.98
C ARG A 33 -13.54 -6.95 2.76
N ILE A 34 -14.12 -6.92 3.97
CA ILE A 34 -14.13 -5.71 4.79
C ILE A 34 -12.70 -5.40 5.27
N ASP A 35 -12.01 -6.41 5.80
CA ASP A 35 -10.64 -6.28 6.28
C ASP A 35 -9.66 -5.87 5.16
N VAL A 36 -9.82 -6.43 3.96
CA VAL A 36 -9.00 -6.10 2.79
C VAL A 36 -9.24 -4.67 2.32
N ASN A 37 -10.49 -4.19 2.31
CA ASN A 37 -10.78 -2.80 1.98
C ASN A 37 -10.18 -1.84 3.02
N GLN A 38 -10.31 -2.15 4.31
CA GLN A 38 -9.72 -1.33 5.37
C GLN A 38 -8.20 -1.27 5.25
N ALA A 39 -7.55 -2.42 5.04
CA ALA A 39 -6.10 -2.48 4.86
C ALA A 39 -5.64 -1.69 3.61
N LEU A 40 -6.41 -1.70 2.52
CA LEU A 40 -6.11 -0.89 1.34
C LEU A 40 -6.20 0.60 1.62
N GLU A 41 -7.22 1.02 2.37
CA GLU A 41 -7.43 2.43 2.74
C GLU A 41 -6.28 2.94 3.63
N GLU A 42 -5.86 2.16 4.63
CA GLU A 42 -4.71 2.49 5.47
C GLU A 42 -3.39 2.55 4.68
N LEU A 43 -3.20 1.64 3.71
CA LEU A 43 -2.01 1.65 2.84
C LEU A 43 -2.01 2.85 1.90
N ASP A 44 -3.16 3.22 1.35
CA ASP A 44 -3.31 4.41 0.50
C ASP A 44 -3.00 5.68 1.28
N GLU A 45 -3.53 5.81 2.50
CA GLU A 45 -3.23 6.94 3.38
C GLU A 45 -1.71 7.03 3.70
N LEU A 46 -1.09 5.89 4.03
CA LEU A 46 0.35 5.83 4.33
C LEU A 46 1.21 6.23 3.11
N ILE A 47 0.87 5.75 1.91
CA ILE A 47 1.59 6.08 0.68
C ILE A 47 1.44 7.57 0.35
N ASP A 48 0.24 8.13 0.53
CA ASP A 48 -0.02 9.54 0.31
C ASP A 48 0.69 10.44 1.32
N GLU A 49 0.71 10.07 2.60
CA GLU A 49 1.49 10.76 3.62
C GLU A 49 2.99 10.72 3.29
N PHE A 50 3.50 9.56 2.88
CA PHE A 50 4.90 9.42 2.46
C PHE A 50 5.24 10.35 1.29
N ARG A 51 4.40 10.40 0.25
CA ARG A 51 4.60 11.30 -0.91
C ARG A 51 4.62 12.77 -0.51
N ARG A 52 3.79 13.17 0.46
CA ARG A 52 3.74 14.56 0.96
C ARG A 52 4.94 14.92 1.83
N THR A 53 5.42 13.98 2.64
CA THR A 53 6.52 14.20 3.59
C THR A 53 7.89 14.06 2.94
N VAL A 54 7.99 13.27 1.86
CA VAL A 54 9.24 12.99 1.15
C VAL A 54 9.08 13.26 -0.35
N PRO A 55 8.92 14.54 -0.77
CA PRO A 55 8.68 14.90 -2.17
C PRO A 55 9.85 14.52 -3.11
N GLU A 56 11.06 14.33 -2.57
CA GLU A 56 12.26 13.87 -3.29
C GLU A 56 12.23 12.37 -3.62
N ALA A 57 11.26 11.66 -3.05
CA ALA A 57 10.96 10.28 -3.38
C ALA A 57 9.87 10.21 -4.44
N GLU A 58 10.16 10.67 -5.66
CA GLU A 58 9.42 10.17 -6.83
C GLU A 58 9.53 8.63 -6.82
N ILE A 59 8.39 7.98 -6.63
CA ILE A 59 8.15 6.53 -6.61
C ILE A 59 7.04 6.21 -7.60
#